data_AF-A0AAV9C1M5-F1
#
_entry.id   AF-A0AAV9C1M5-F1
#
_cell.length_a   1.000
_cell.length_b   1.000
_cell.length_c   1.000
_cell.angle_alpha   90.00
_cell.angle_beta   90.00
_cell.angle_gamma   90.00
#
_symmetry.space_group_name_H-M   'P 1'
#
loop_
_entity.id
_entity.type
_entity.pdbx_description
1 polymer ?
#
loop_
_entity_poly.entity_id
_entity_poly.type
_entity_poly.pdbx_seq_one_letter_code
_entity_poly.pdbx_strand_id
1 'polypeptide(L)'
;MPTLRNLIAFEQCFPDTNNEVTFFADFMDALIDTPRDVKVLQDAGILKIGLSNPEEVTHLFNQLCSHVYYDNSGSYLLEVYNRVNCYCDSRWHRYRAVLAHDYFRNPWTIISVVAAVILLVLTFLQTFYGMFSYYNPRT
;
A
#
# COMPACT_ATOMS: atom_id res chain seq x y z
N MET A 1 -0.17 -23.67 -11.70
CA MET A 1 -1.42 -23.46 -12.47
C MET A 1 -1.09 -23.06 -13.91
N PRO A 2 -1.08 -23.99 -14.89
CA PRO A 2 -0.76 -23.69 -16.30
C PRO A 2 -1.88 -22.95 -17.05
N THR A 3 -3.06 -22.82 -16.46
CA THR A 3 -4.26 -22.27 -17.12
C THR A 3 -4.15 -20.78 -17.44
N LEU A 4 -3.55 -19.98 -16.56
CA LEU A 4 -3.46 -18.52 -16.75
C LEU A 4 -2.50 -18.14 -17.88
N ARG A 5 -1.35 -18.83 -17.99
CA ARG A 5 -0.41 -18.66 -19.11
C ARG A 5 -1.04 -19.01 -20.46
N ASN A 6 -1.83 -20.08 -20.51
CA ASN A 6 -2.48 -20.49 -21.75
C ASN A 6 -3.55 -19.47 -22.21
N LEU A 7 -4.26 -18.85 -21.26
CA LEU A 7 -5.22 -17.79 -21.57
C LEU A 7 -4.52 -16.52 -22.09
N ILE A 8 -3.43 -16.10 -21.46
CA ILE A 8 -2.62 -14.97 -21.95
C ILE A 8 -2.09 -15.27 -23.36
N ALA A 9 -1.53 -16.46 -23.58
CA ALA A 9 -1.05 -16.86 -24.90
C ALA A 9 -2.17 -16.89 -25.95
N PHE A 10 -3.39 -17.28 -25.55
CA PHE A 10 -4.55 -17.21 -26.42
C PHE A 10 -4.90 -15.76 -26.78
N GLU A 11 -5.02 -14.86 -25.81
CA GLU A 11 -5.28 -13.43 -26.07
C GLU A 11 -4.22 -12.81 -26.99
N GLN A 12 -2.95 -13.13 -26.78
CA GLN A 12 -1.82 -12.64 -27.59
C GLN A 12 -1.80 -13.20 -29.03
N CYS A 13 -2.28 -14.43 -29.24
CA CYS A 13 -2.35 -15.05 -30.57
C CYS A 13 -3.57 -14.59 -31.38
N PHE A 14 -4.61 -14.05 -30.74
CA PHE A 14 -5.87 -13.67 -31.38
C PHE A 14 -6.19 -12.19 -31.12
N PRO A 15 -5.71 -11.26 -31.98
CA PRO A 15 -5.80 -9.82 -31.76
C PRO A 15 -7.23 -9.26 -31.76
N ASP A 16 -8.22 -10.01 -32.23
CA ASP A 16 -9.65 -9.67 -32.14
C ASP A 16 -10.25 -9.94 -30.76
N THR A 17 -9.46 -10.51 -29.83
CA THR A 17 -9.89 -10.85 -28.46
C THR A 17 -9.48 -9.72 -27.49
N ASN A 18 -10.33 -9.43 -26.51
CA ASN A 18 -9.97 -8.49 -25.45
C ASN A 18 -8.83 -9.06 -24.57
N ASN A 19 -7.90 -8.20 -24.16
CA ASN A 19 -6.75 -8.55 -23.31
C ASN A 19 -7.11 -8.58 -21.81
N GLU A 20 -8.32 -9.01 -21.43
CA GLU A 20 -8.82 -8.90 -20.05
C GLU A 20 -8.00 -9.71 -19.05
N VAL A 21 -7.63 -10.95 -19.41
CA VAL A 21 -6.82 -11.82 -18.56
C VAL A 21 -5.39 -11.28 -18.48
N THR A 22 -4.88 -10.76 -19.59
CA THR A 22 -3.57 -10.12 -19.67
C THR A 22 -3.49 -8.88 -18.76
N PHE A 23 -4.49 -7.99 -18.80
CA PHE A 23 -4.56 -6.83 -17.90
C PHE A 23 -4.65 -7.24 -16.42
N PHE A 24 -5.43 -8.27 -16.12
CA PHE A 24 -5.51 -8.81 -14.75
C PHE A 24 -4.17 -9.39 -14.29
N ALA A 25 -3.50 -10.16 -15.14
CA ALA A 25 -2.21 -10.76 -14.84
C ALA A 25 -1.14 -9.72 -14.51
N ASP A 26 -1.03 -8.68 -15.32
CA ASP A 26 -0.12 -7.56 -15.08
C ASP A 26 -0.44 -6.80 -13.80
N PHE A 27 -1.72 -6.53 -13.53
CA PHE A 27 -2.12 -5.89 -12.30
C PHE A 27 -1.74 -6.72 -11.06
N MET A 28 -1.93 -8.04 -11.12
CA MET A 28 -1.54 -8.92 -10.03
C MET A 28 -0.02 -9.03 -9.87
N ASP A 29 0.74 -9.01 -10.97
CA ASP A 29 2.21 -8.95 -10.96
C ASP A 29 2.72 -7.66 -10.30
N ALA A 30 2.12 -6.51 -10.63
CA ALA A 30 2.46 -5.24 -10.00
C ALA A 30 2.14 -5.19 -8.50
N LEU A 31 1.19 -6.01 -8.02
CA LEU A 31 0.83 -6.11 -6.60
C LEU A 31 1.65 -7.15 -5.83
N ILE A 32 2.19 -8.17 -6.50
CA ILE A 32 2.84 -9.31 -5.85
C ILE A 32 4.33 -9.31 -6.24
N ASP A 33 5.19 -8.82 -5.36
CA ASP A 33 6.65 -8.92 -5.53
C ASP A 33 7.25 -9.97 -4.57
N THR A 34 6.65 -10.11 -3.38
CA THR A 34 7.13 -10.99 -2.32
C THR A 34 6.06 -11.93 -1.78
N PRO A 35 6.43 -13.03 -1.09
CA PRO A 35 5.47 -13.90 -0.42
C PRO A 35 4.63 -13.20 0.66
N ARG A 36 5.09 -12.03 1.15
CA ARG A 36 4.32 -11.23 2.12
C ARG A 36 3.15 -10.54 1.46
N ASP A 37 3.32 -10.05 0.24
CA ASP A 37 2.26 -9.36 -0.52
C ASP A 37 1.12 -10.35 -0.83
N VAL A 38 1.50 -11.58 -1.19
CA VAL A 38 0.59 -12.71 -1.33
C VAL A 38 -0.25 -12.92 -0.07
N LYS A 39 0.40 -12.90 1.10
CA LYS A 39 -0.29 -13.05 2.39
C LYS A 39 -1.23 -11.87 2.69
N VAL A 40 -0.82 -10.64 2.42
CA VAL A 40 -1.67 -9.44 2.60
C VAL A 40 -2.92 -9.54 1.73
N LEU A 41 -2.78 -9.95 0.47
CA LEU A 41 -3.91 -10.14 -0.45
C LEU A 41 -4.81 -11.30 -0.03
N GLN A 42 -4.26 -12.36 0.55
CA GLN A 42 -5.02 -13.48 1.09
C GLN A 42 -5.80 -13.07 2.34
N ASP A 43 -5.17 -12.37 3.28
CA ASP A 43 -5.80 -11.87 4.50
C ASP A 43 -6.92 -10.85 4.18
N ALA A 44 -6.75 -10.07 3.11
CA ALA A 44 -7.78 -9.18 2.58
C ALA A 44 -8.89 -9.90 1.81
N GLY A 45 -8.78 -11.22 1.60
CA GLY A 45 -9.76 -12.03 0.85
C GLY A 45 -9.78 -11.78 -0.66
N ILE A 46 -8.81 -11.03 -1.18
CA ILE A 46 -8.65 -10.70 -2.61
C ILE A 46 -8.11 -11.93 -3.36
N LEU A 47 -7.16 -12.64 -2.75
CA LEU A 47 -6.52 -13.81 -3.33
C LEU A 47 -6.89 -15.07 -2.54
N LYS A 48 -7.64 -15.98 -3.18
CA LYS A 48 -7.93 -17.30 -2.61
C LYS A 48 -6.90 -18.31 -3.10
N ILE A 49 -5.80 -18.40 -2.37
CA ILE A 49 -4.81 -19.47 -2.56
C ILE A 49 -5.33 -20.71 -1.84
N GLY A 50 -5.39 -21.84 -2.54
CA GLY A 50 -5.66 -23.14 -1.91
C GLY A 50 -4.47 -23.62 -1.07
N LEU A 51 -4.07 -24.88 -1.23
CA LEU A 51 -2.87 -25.47 -0.58
C LEU A 51 -1.53 -24.96 -1.14
N SER A 52 -1.51 -23.92 -1.97
CA SER A 52 -0.28 -23.46 -2.63
C SER A 52 0.60 -22.67 -1.67
N ASN A 53 1.91 -22.93 -1.74
CA ASN A 53 2.91 -22.16 -1.03
C ASN A 53 2.93 -20.70 -1.57
N PRO A 54 2.88 -19.67 -0.69
CA PRO A 54 3.02 -18.27 -1.11
C PRO A 54 4.22 -18.02 -2.03
N GLU A 55 5.33 -18.74 -1.84
CA GLU A 55 6.53 -18.63 -2.68
C GLU A 55 6.28 -19.10 -4.13
N GLU A 56 5.52 -20.17 -4.31
CA GLU A 56 5.12 -20.65 -5.64
C GLU A 56 4.20 -19.64 -6.34
N VAL A 57 3.34 -18.98 -5.58
CA VAL A 57 2.40 -17.97 -6.11
C VAL A 57 3.14 -16.72 -6.55
N THR A 58 4.04 -16.19 -5.70
CA THR A 58 4.91 -15.07 -6.09
C THR A 58 5.72 -15.42 -7.33
N HIS A 59 6.37 -16.58 -7.35
CA HIS A 59 7.15 -17.01 -8.51
C HIS A 59 6.29 -17.16 -9.78
N LEU A 60 5.05 -17.61 -9.64
CA LEU A 60 4.13 -17.75 -10.77
C LEU A 60 3.83 -16.39 -11.41
N PHE A 61 3.45 -15.38 -10.61
CA PHE A 61 3.09 -14.05 -11.10
C PHE A 61 4.31 -13.32 -11.69
N ASN A 62 5.44 -13.28 -10.97
CA ASN A 62 6.69 -12.65 -11.43
C ASN A 62 7.17 -13.20 -12.78
N GLN A 63 6.97 -14.50 -13.02
CA GLN A 63 7.32 -15.09 -14.30
C GLN A 63 6.24 -14.94 -15.38
N LEU A 64 5.00 -14.59 -15.02
CA LEU A 64 3.86 -14.54 -15.92
C LEU A 64 3.95 -13.35 -16.86
N CYS A 65 4.36 -12.19 -16.33
CA CYS A 65 4.36 -10.92 -17.04
C CYS A 65 5.71 -10.58 -17.70
N SER A 66 6.75 -11.39 -17.47
CA SER A 66 8.10 -11.21 -18.04
C SER A 66 8.19 -11.12 -19.58
N HIS A 67 7.14 -11.48 -20.32
CA HIS A 67 7.14 -11.53 -21.79
C HIS A 67 5.85 -10.99 -22.44
N VAL A 68 5.04 -10.24 -21.70
CA VAL A 68 3.73 -9.80 -22.19
C VAL A 68 3.84 -8.38 -22.76
N TYR A 69 3.53 -8.22 -24.05
CA TYR A 69 3.52 -6.92 -24.73
C TYR A 69 2.09 -6.49 -24.98
N TYR A 70 1.63 -5.40 -24.35
CA TYR A 70 0.32 -4.82 -24.64
C TYR A 70 0.27 -3.34 -24.26
N ASP A 71 -0.66 -2.60 -24.88
CA ASP A 71 -0.93 -1.21 -24.54
C ASP A 71 -1.95 -1.12 -23.39
N ASN A 72 -1.53 -0.53 -22.26
CA ASN A 72 -2.34 -0.40 -21.05
C ASN A 72 -3.39 0.74 -21.15
N SER A 73 -3.37 1.53 -22.23
CA SER A 73 -4.24 2.70 -22.42
C SER A 73 -5.75 2.37 -22.47
N GLY A 74 -6.10 1.14 -22.85
CA GLY A 74 -7.48 0.63 -22.91
C GLY A 74 -7.88 -0.30 -21.76
N SER A 75 -7.03 -0.47 -20.73
CA SER A 75 -7.30 -1.40 -19.64
C SER A 75 -8.46 -0.96 -18.76
N TYR A 76 -9.39 -1.88 -18.45
CA TYR A 76 -10.45 -1.63 -17.48
C TYR A 76 -9.92 -1.38 -16.05
N LEU A 77 -8.66 -1.74 -15.79
CA LEU A 77 -7.98 -1.50 -14.52
C LEU A 77 -7.22 -0.17 -14.48
N LEU A 78 -7.20 0.61 -15.57
CA LEU A 78 -6.46 1.86 -15.64
C LEU A 78 -6.87 2.85 -14.53
N GLU A 79 -8.17 2.95 -14.23
CA GLU A 79 -8.65 3.79 -13.14
C GLU A 79 -8.17 3.30 -11.78
N VAL A 80 -8.14 1.98 -11.57
CA VAL A 80 -7.64 1.36 -10.33
C VAL A 80 -6.15 1.65 -10.17
N TYR A 81 -5.35 1.47 -11.23
CA TYR A 81 -3.93 1.84 -11.25
C TYR A 81 -3.70 3.30 -10.86
N ASN A 82 -4.45 4.22 -11.47
CA ASN A 82 -4.34 5.64 -11.18
C ASN A 82 -4.68 5.97 -9.72
N ARG A 83 -5.71 5.33 -9.18
CA ARG A 83 -6.12 5.52 -7.78
C ARG A 83 -5.07 4.99 -6.80
N VAL A 84 -4.51 3.80 -7.08
CA VAL A 84 -3.45 3.21 -6.25
C VAL A 84 -2.20 4.08 -6.29
N ASN A 85 -1.75 4.50 -7.48
CA ASN A 85 -0.59 5.37 -7.62
C ASN A 85 -0.80 6.73 -6.93
N CYS A 86 -1.97 7.36 -7.10
CA CYS A 86 -2.28 8.62 -6.43
C CYS A 86 -2.28 8.47 -4.89
N TYR A 87 -2.78 7.34 -4.37
CA TYR A 87 -2.74 7.04 -2.95
C TYR A 87 -1.30 6.87 -2.45
N CYS A 88 -0.46 6.15 -3.20
CA CYS A 88 0.96 5.94 -2.87
C CYS A 88 1.81 7.22 -2.97
N ASP A 89 1.52 8.08 -3.96
CA ASP A 89 2.23 9.35 -4.19
C ASP A 89 1.82 10.46 -3.21
N SER A 90 0.67 10.31 -2.55
CA SER A 90 0.23 11.24 -1.51
C SER A 90 1.25 11.30 -0.38
N ARG A 91 1.92 12.45 -0.26
CA ARG A 91 2.92 12.72 0.79
C ARG A 91 2.37 12.41 2.18
N TRP A 92 1.10 12.69 2.44
CA TRP A 92 0.44 12.40 3.70
C TRP A 92 0.40 10.90 4.02
N HIS A 93 0.03 10.07 3.05
CA HIS A 93 0.00 8.61 3.23
C HIS A 93 1.40 8.05 3.43
N ARG A 94 2.40 8.57 2.70
CA ARG A 94 3.81 8.21 2.89
C ARG A 94 4.31 8.57 4.28
N TYR A 95 4.09 9.80 4.74
CA TYR A 95 4.49 10.23 6.09
C TYR A 95 3.79 9.41 7.16
N ARG A 96 2.49 9.15 7.03
CA ARG A 96 1.74 8.31 7.97
C ARG A 96 2.25 6.87 8.00
N ALA A 97 2.61 6.29 6.86
CA ALA A 97 3.17 4.94 6.79
C ALA A 97 4.54 4.85 7.48
N VAL A 98 5.42 5.83 7.25
CA VAL A 98 6.72 5.93 7.95
C VAL A 98 6.51 6.12 9.45
N LEU A 99 5.61 7.05 9.83
CA LEU A 99 5.28 7.28 11.24
C LEU A 99 4.76 6.00 11.89
N ALA A 100 3.84 5.28 11.24
CA ALA A 100 3.29 4.06 11.79
C ALA A 100 4.37 2.97 11.91
N HIS A 101 5.22 2.83 10.90
CA HIS A 101 6.27 1.82 10.87
C HIS A 101 7.36 2.06 11.93
N ASP A 102 7.83 3.30 12.08
CA ASP A 102 8.93 3.62 12.99
C ASP A 102 8.45 3.81 14.44
N TYR A 103 7.25 4.37 14.64
CA TYR A 103 6.76 4.69 15.97
C TYR A 103 6.03 3.53 16.64
N PHE A 104 5.20 2.75 15.92
CA PHE A 104 4.47 1.63 16.54
C PHE A 104 5.30 0.35 16.67
N ARG A 105 6.48 0.29 16.07
CA ARG A 105 7.36 -0.90 16.15
C ARG A 105 8.19 -0.94 17.44
N ASN A 106 8.37 0.20 18.11
CA ASN A 106 9.12 0.27 19.35
C ASN A 106 8.29 0.93 20.48
N PRO A 107 7.91 0.18 21.54
CA PRO A 107 7.11 0.72 22.64
C PRO A 107 7.79 1.89 23.35
N TRP A 108 9.13 1.95 23.36
CA TRP A 108 9.86 3.08 23.93
C TRP A 108 9.66 4.39 23.16
N THR A 109 9.54 4.31 21.84
CA THR A 109 9.27 5.48 20.99
C THR A 109 7.89 6.05 21.30
N ILE A 110 6.90 5.18 21.54
CA ILE A 110 5.54 5.58 21.92
C ILE A 110 5.57 6.36 23.25
N ILE A 111 6.24 5.82 24.28
CA ILE A 111 6.34 6.47 25.59
C ILE A 111 7.02 7.85 25.46
N SER A 112 8.10 7.93 24.68
CA SER A 112 8.82 9.19 24.44
C SER A 112 7.92 10.25 23.79
N VAL A 113 7.14 9.88 22.77
CA VAL A 113 6.19 10.80 22.12
C VAL A 113 5.11 11.27 23.08
N VAL A 114 4.53 10.36 23.86
CA VAL A 114 3.50 10.72 24.85
C VAL A 114 4.07 11.70 25.89
N ALA A 115 5.28 11.43 26.39
CA ALA A 115 5.95 12.33 27.31
C ALA A 115 6.21 13.71 26.67
N ALA A 116 6.70 13.75 25.43
CA ALA A 116 6.93 15.00 24.70
C ALA A 116 5.63 15.81 24.50
N VAL A 117 4.50 15.15 24.18
CA VAL A 117 3.19 15.80 24.03
C VAL A 117 2.72 16.37 25.38
N ILE A 118 2.84 15.61 26.47
CA ILE A 118 2.48 16.10 27.81
C ILE A 118 3.31 17.34 28.17
N LEU A 119 4.63 17.29 27.95
CA LEU A 119 5.52 18.44 28.19
C LEU A 119 5.15 19.65 27.33
N LEU A 120 4.77 19.45 26.08
CA LEU A 120 4.34 20.52 25.18
C LEU A 120 3.03 21.17 25.67
N VAL A 121 2.06 20.37 26.11
CA VAL A 121 0.81 20.87 26.69
C VAL A 121 1.08 21.65 27.99
N LEU A 122 1.96 21.13 28.85
CA LEU A 122 2.33 21.80 30.10
C LEU A 122 3.03 23.14 29.83
N THR A 123 3.98 23.18 28.90
CA THR A 123 4.68 24.43 28.53
C THR A 123 3.74 25.44 27.89
N PHE A 124 2.79 24.99 27.06
CA PHE A 124 1.76 25.86 26.49
C PHE A 124 0.88 26.47 27.58
N LEU A 125 0.39 25.65 28.52
CA LEU A 125 -0.40 26.13 29.66
C LEU A 125 0.39 27.10 30.54
N GLN A 126 1.65 26.78 30.85
CA GLN A 126 2.52 27.66 31.62
C GLN A 126 2.69 29.02 30.94
N THR A 127 2.93 29.03 29.63
CA THR A 127 3.08 30.25 28.84
C THR A 127 1.78 31.05 28.82
N PHE A 128 0.64 30.37 28.65
CA PHE A 128 -0.68 30.99 28.65
C PHE A 128 -1.03 31.64 30.00
N TYR A 129 -0.85 30.91 31.11
CA TYR A 129 -1.10 31.45 32.46
C TYR A 129 -0.11 32.57 32.81
N GLY A 130 1.15 32.46 32.39
CA GLY A 130 2.14 33.52 32.56
C GLY A 130 1.74 34.81 31.84
N MET A 131 1.30 34.69 30.58
CA MET A 131 0.81 35.83 29.81
C MET A 131 -0.48 36.41 30.43
N PHE A 132 -1.43 35.58 30.83
CA PHE A 132 -2.66 36.02 31.47
C PHE A 132 -2.40 36.75 32.80
N SER A 133 -1.48 36.24 33.63
CA SER A 133 -1.07 36.89 34.88
C SER A 133 -0.34 38.22 34.64
N TYR A 134 0.38 38.36 33.52
CA TYR A 134 1.07 39.60 33.17
C TYR A 134 0.07 40.69 32.72
N TYR A 135 -0.98 40.32 31.98
CA TYR A 135 -1.99 41.26 31.49
C TYR A 135 -3.11 41.57 32.49
N ASN A 136 -3.36 40.70 33.48
CA ASN A 136 -4.31 40.95 34.55
C ASN A 136 -3.64 40.90 35.93
N PRO A 137 -2.74 41.85 36.25
CA PRO A 137 -2.20 41.98 37.60
C PRO A 137 -3.37 42.39 38.50
N ARG A 138 -3.95 41.42 39.20
CA ARG A 138 -5.04 41.68 40.15
C ARG A 138 -4.55 42.70 41.19
N THR A 139 -5.28 43.82 41.28
CA THR A 139 -5.31 44.74 42.42
C THR A 139 -5.50 44.00 43.73
#